data_AF-A0A4Z1JR48-F1
#
_entry.id   AF-A0A4Z1JR48-F1
#
_cell.length_a   1.000
_cell.length_b   1.000
_cell.length_c   1.000
_cell.angle_alpha   90.00
_cell.angle_beta   90.00
_cell.angle_gamma   90.00
#
_symmetry.space_group_name_H-M   'P 1'
#
loop_
_entity.id
_entity.type
_entity.pdbx_description
1 polymer ?
#
loop_
_entity_poly.entity_id
_entity_poly.type
_entity_poly.pdbx_seq_one_letter_code
_entity_poly.pdbx_strand_id
1 'polypeptide(L)'
;MPPPFEIESKAVNYLRVIPTINLRKNPYRADLALQLENIRIDSHLRSYDKTTQFGITDTQHPTGPQFDLKLSVITNETGDRISPPLSPASEDAATSPSEIASKSYNAKHQTEIKAYLRFIKKGHETIKQLEAFHQYRNDRGKLILAQFYRLCDAGTVKQFRAVYKYRQKRPPEAFLWKLYHSVIDALAFLHNDHPKYENDPLHKGRKSIIMPYLKAGNIYLSWPEGASPSLVYPDIKLGDFGEASFVDFGGGFSEDISDKADLDYKHNPPELNWRSAKTDIWRAGSIIYSLASLKRTTTKRAIPKDKKFVDLTEEQQTLITMDPRRVQPIDHLYSGEFEAMLQRSLVLDHKKRPSARELLQELQGPATERELNMDLFRALPEWIGDKVIRGVKKDFAKEYNFSQERLKKLLQPGGLEAEKLLHRNEVVAKKNKEAEREKRETALYLLGEENPTAFEMFYDEWLPREKEKGNILDKGGEEVDLIEYTDEVVKYIKARNRGIEAGTWVDPGPAWQEVKKLGQEPEP
;
A
#
# COMPACT_ATOMS: atom_id res chain seq x y z
N MET A 1 19.99 0.91 -5.73
CA MET A 1 20.16 1.53 -4.41
C MET A 1 19.63 0.54 -3.37
N PRO A 2 20.26 0.44 -2.18
CA PRO A 2 19.82 -0.48 -1.13
C PRO A 2 18.41 -0.11 -0.61
N PRO A 3 17.63 -1.07 -0.07
CA PRO A 3 16.34 -0.79 0.57
C PRO A 3 16.45 0.19 1.75
N PRO A 4 15.34 0.83 2.19
CA PRO A 4 15.37 1.70 3.36
C PRO A 4 15.84 0.92 4.59
N PHE A 5 16.72 1.51 5.38
CA PHE A 5 17.31 0.86 6.55
C PHE A 5 16.26 0.33 7.54
N GLU A 6 15.12 1.01 7.71
CA GLU A 6 14.03 0.53 8.57
C GLU A 6 13.46 -0.83 8.08
N ILE A 7 13.37 -1.02 6.77
CA ILE A 7 12.87 -2.24 6.15
C ILE A 7 13.92 -3.36 6.27
N GLU A 8 15.20 -3.05 6.03
CA GLU A 8 16.32 -3.99 6.29
C GLU A 8 16.34 -4.43 7.76
N SER A 9 16.14 -3.49 8.69
CA SER A 9 16.08 -3.79 10.12
C SER A 9 14.94 -4.75 10.47
N LYS A 10 13.77 -4.65 9.81
CA LYS A 10 12.66 -5.59 10.01
C LYS A 10 13.00 -6.99 9.50
N ALA A 11 13.62 -7.08 8.32
CA ALA A 11 14.07 -8.35 7.75
C ALA A 11 15.13 -9.02 8.65
N VAL A 12 16.15 -8.28 9.08
CA VAL A 12 17.22 -8.78 9.97
C VAL A 12 16.67 -9.21 11.32
N ASN A 13 15.78 -8.42 11.93
CA ASN A 13 15.14 -8.79 13.19
C ASN A 13 14.34 -10.09 13.07
N TYR A 14 13.65 -10.30 11.94
CA TYR A 14 12.96 -11.57 11.68
C TYR A 14 13.93 -12.75 11.52
N LEU A 15 15.00 -12.57 10.75
CA LEU A 15 16.01 -13.62 10.57
C LEU A 15 16.69 -14.02 11.89
N ARG A 16 16.96 -13.06 12.79
CA ARG A 16 17.56 -13.32 14.11
C ARG A 16 16.68 -14.17 15.03
N VAL A 17 15.35 -14.12 14.89
CA VAL A 17 14.45 -14.88 15.77
C VAL A 17 14.18 -16.30 15.28
N ILE A 18 14.52 -16.64 14.02
CA ILE A 18 14.29 -17.96 13.42
C ILE A 18 14.65 -19.13 14.34
N PRO A 19 15.82 -19.17 14.99
CA PRO A 19 16.21 -20.29 15.85
C PRO A 19 15.29 -20.52 17.05
N THR A 20 14.44 -19.55 17.39
CA THR A 20 13.53 -19.60 18.55
C THR A 20 12.08 -19.93 18.16
N ILE A 21 11.81 -20.09 16.87
CA ILE A 21 10.46 -20.20 16.33
C ILE A 21 10.08 -21.66 16.08
N ASN A 22 8.85 -22.01 16.43
CA ASN A 22 8.20 -23.24 15.98
C ASN A 22 7.24 -22.93 14.82
N LEU A 23 7.61 -23.35 13.61
CA LEU A 23 6.79 -23.16 12.41
C LEU A 23 5.55 -24.06 12.45
N ARG A 24 4.36 -23.48 12.30
CA ARG A 24 3.11 -24.23 12.20
C ARG A 24 2.71 -24.38 10.75
N LYS A 25 2.68 -25.62 10.26
CA LYS A 25 2.16 -25.95 8.94
C LYS A 25 0.63 -25.85 8.93
N ASN A 26 0.05 -25.39 7.84
CA ASN A 26 -1.39 -25.46 7.65
C ASN A 26 -1.78 -26.94 7.41
N PRO A 27 -2.60 -27.57 8.29
CA PRO A 27 -2.90 -29.00 8.22
C PRO A 27 -3.71 -29.40 6.98
N TYR A 28 -4.27 -28.45 6.25
CA TYR A 28 -5.04 -28.71 5.03
C TYR A 28 -4.20 -28.60 3.75
N ARG A 29 -2.88 -28.40 3.89
CA ARG A 29 -1.96 -28.18 2.77
C ARG A 29 -0.97 -29.34 2.67
N ALA A 30 -0.45 -29.55 1.47
CA ALA A 30 0.66 -30.47 1.29
C ALA A 30 1.87 -29.96 2.08
N ASP A 31 2.61 -30.87 2.68
CA ASP A 31 3.83 -30.51 3.38
C ASP A 31 4.91 -30.10 2.37
N LEU A 32 5.21 -28.80 2.30
CA LEU A 32 6.24 -28.25 1.43
C LEU A 32 7.66 -28.43 2.00
N ALA A 33 7.79 -29.13 3.13
CA ALA A 33 9.05 -29.31 3.87
C ALA A 33 9.78 -28.00 4.19
N LEU A 34 9.05 -26.88 4.25
CA LEU A 34 9.60 -25.55 4.51
C LEU A 34 10.31 -25.53 5.87
N GLN A 35 11.61 -25.24 5.85
CA GLN A 35 12.46 -25.05 7.02
C GLN A 35 12.86 -23.59 7.14
N LEU A 36 12.71 -23.00 8.35
CA LEU A 36 12.96 -21.57 8.54
C LEU A 36 14.43 -21.22 8.38
N GLU A 37 15.34 -22.11 8.75
CA GLU A 37 16.78 -21.97 8.58
C GLU A 37 17.23 -21.84 7.11
N ASN A 38 16.41 -22.36 6.18
CA ASN A 38 16.70 -22.36 4.76
C ASN A 38 16.07 -21.17 4.02
N ILE A 39 15.35 -20.28 4.71
CA ILE A 39 14.70 -19.16 4.03
C ILE A 39 15.70 -18.04 3.74
N ARG A 40 15.61 -17.50 2.52
CA ARG A 40 16.27 -16.28 2.11
C ARG A 40 15.23 -15.21 1.87
N ILE A 41 15.40 -14.04 2.48
CA ILE A 41 14.57 -12.87 2.19
C ILE A 41 15.15 -12.19 0.95
N ASP A 42 14.44 -12.30 -0.17
CA ASP A 42 14.88 -11.78 -1.47
C ASP A 42 14.50 -10.33 -1.65
N SER A 43 13.26 -10.00 -1.27
CA SER A 43 12.70 -8.69 -1.56
C SER A 43 11.71 -8.19 -0.52
N HIS A 44 11.57 -6.87 -0.45
CA HIS A 44 10.40 -6.24 0.14
C HIS A 44 9.27 -6.23 -0.91
N LEU A 45 8.05 -6.58 -0.50
CA LEU A 45 6.90 -6.58 -1.42
C LEU A 45 6.04 -5.34 -1.18
N ARG A 46 5.74 -5.06 0.09
CA ARG A 46 4.94 -3.90 0.52
C ARG A 46 4.96 -3.73 2.03
N SER A 47 4.72 -2.50 2.47
CA SER A 47 4.42 -2.18 3.87
C SER A 47 3.18 -1.29 3.91
N TYR A 48 2.33 -1.52 4.90
CA TYR A 48 1.17 -0.68 5.17
C TYR A 48 0.76 -0.83 6.64
N ASP A 49 0.48 0.31 7.29
CA ASP A 49 0.16 0.37 8.72
C ASP A 49 1.17 -0.45 9.57
N LYS A 50 0.71 -1.46 10.33
CA LYS A 50 1.53 -2.35 11.17
C LYS A 50 1.95 -3.64 10.46
N THR A 51 1.81 -3.71 9.13
CA THR A 51 2.12 -4.89 8.32
C THR A 51 3.30 -4.65 7.38
N THR A 52 4.19 -5.62 7.27
CA THR A 52 5.31 -5.63 6.31
C THR A 52 5.34 -7.00 5.61
N GLN A 53 5.59 -7.01 4.31
CA GLN A 53 5.58 -8.23 3.50
C GLN A 53 6.87 -8.38 2.71
N PHE A 54 7.39 -9.61 2.69
CA PHE A 54 8.64 -9.95 2.06
C PHE A 54 8.47 -11.11 1.07
N GLY A 55 9.17 -11.04 -0.05
CA GLY A 55 9.35 -12.17 -0.97
C GLY A 55 10.49 -13.02 -0.45
N ILE A 56 10.24 -14.32 -0.29
CA ILE A 56 11.22 -15.26 0.23
C ILE A 56 11.35 -16.49 -0.67
N THR A 57 12.56 -17.04 -0.69
CA THR A 57 12.91 -18.28 -1.38
C THR A 57 13.39 -19.30 -0.37
N ASP A 58 12.92 -20.54 -0.50
CA ASP A 58 13.54 -21.69 0.17
C ASP A 58 14.84 -22.04 -0.57
N THR A 59 15.98 -21.86 0.10
CA THR A 59 17.30 -22.10 -0.50
C THR A 59 17.60 -23.58 -0.71
N GLN A 60 16.89 -24.49 -0.06
CA GLN A 60 17.00 -25.93 -0.30
C GLN A 60 16.33 -26.32 -1.63
N HIS A 61 15.27 -25.60 -2.01
CA HIS A 61 14.50 -25.82 -3.22
C HIS A 61 14.37 -24.51 -4.01
N PRO A 62 15.47 -23.97 -4.59
CA PRO A 62 15.46 -22.65 -5.22
C PRO A 62 14.60 -22.60 -6.49
N THR A 63 14.35 -23.75 -7.12
CA THR A 63 13.39 -23.92 -8.23
C THR A 63 11.98 -24.23 -7.75
N GLY A 64 11.78 -24.37 -6.45
CA GLY A 64 10.50 -24.63 -5.81
C GLY A 64 9.65 -23.37 -5.64
N PRO A 65 8.49 -23.48 -4.98
CA PRO A 65 7.58 -22.36 -4.80
C PRO A 65 8.21 -21.25 -3.96
N GLN A 66 8.08 -20.01 -4.45
CA GLN A 66 8.40 -18.81 -3.68
C GLN A 66 7.24 -18.45 -2.75
N PHE A 67 7.57 -17.75 -1.66
CA PHE A 67 6.59 -17.36 -0.66
C PHE A 67 6.52 -15.85 -0.43
N ASP A 68 5.32 -15.39 -0.07
CA ASP A 68 5.06 -14.08 0.53
C ASP A 68 4.98 -14.26 2.05
N LEU A 69 5.97 -13.71 2.75
CA LEU A 69 6.03 -13.64 4.20
C LEU A 69 5.38 -12.34 4.68
N LYS A 70 4.19 -12.45 5.27
CA LYS A 70 3.48 -11.33 5.90
C LYS A 70 3.78 -11.30 7.39
N LEU A 71 4.36 -10.19 7.85
CA LEU A 71 4.60 -9.88 9.26
C LEU A 71 3.62 -8.80 9.72
N SER A 72 2.85 -9.07 10.78
CA SER A 72 1.91 -8.11 11.37
C SER A 72 1.99 -8.12 12.90
N VAL A 73 1.76 -6.97 13.52
CA VAL A 73 1.68 -6.87 14.98
C VAL A 73 0.34 -7.40 15.45
N ILE A 74 0.32 -8.34 16.39
CA ILE A 74 -0.89 -8.74 17.11
C ILE A 74 -1.16 -7.67 18.17
N THR A 75 -2.24 -6.90 17.99
CA THR A 75 -2.66 -5.86 18.96
C THR A 75 -3.65 -6.37 19.99
N ASN A 76 -4.45 -7.39 19.65
CA ASN A 76 -5.37 -8.06 20.57
C ASN A 76 -4.84 -9.48 20.88
N GLU A 77 -3.99 -9.59 21.90
CA GLU A 77 -3.42 -10.89 22.32
C GLU A 77 -4.47 -11.83 22.93
N THR A 78 -5.58 -11.30 23.45
CA THR A 78 -6.70 -12.06 24.04
C THR A 78 -7.71 -12.57 23.02
N GLY A 79 -7.57 -12.21 21.73
CA GLY A 79 -8.55 -12.49 20.69
C GLY A 79 -9.82 -11.66 20.82
N ASP A 80 -10.58 -11.54 19.72
CA ASP A 80 -11.89 -10.88 19.76
C ASP A 80 -12.89 -11.82 20.45
N ARG A 81 -13.36 -11.46 21.65
CA ARG A 81 -14.41 -12.18 22.41
C ARG A 81 -15.70 -12.42 21.60
N ILE A 82 -15.88 -11.69 20.50
CA ILE A 82 -17.06 -11.70 19.63
C ILE A 82 -17.07 -12.91 18.68
N SER A 83 -15.96 -13.66 18.58
CA SER A 83 -15.78 -14.68 17.55
C SER A 83 -15.60 -16.09 18.13
N PRO A 84 -16.47 -17.08 17.84
CA PRO A 84 -16.45 -18.38 18.52
C PRO A 84 -15.14 -19.14 18.26
N PRO A 85 -14.50 -19.75 19.27
CA PRO A 85 -13.17 -20.36 19.15
C PRO A 85 -13.08 -21.47 18.11
N LEU A 86 -11.85 -21.82 17.69
CA LEU A 86 -11.60 -22.95 16.79
C LEU A 86 -12.04 -24.29 17.42
N SER A 87 -11.99 -24.41 18.75
CA SER A 87 -12.69 -25.45 19.51
C SER A 87 -13.15 -24.90 20.88
N PRO A 88 -14.36 -25.24 21.37
CA PRO A 88 -14.89 -24.69 22.64
C PRO A 88 -14.15 -25.10 23.93
N ALA A 89 -13.22 -26.07 23.89
CA ALA A 89 -12.75 -26.72 25.12
C ALA A 89 -11.24 -26.69 25.37
N SER A 90 -10.38 -26.34 24.40
CA SER A 90 -8.91 -26.54 24.56
C SER A 90 -8.03 -25.32 24.31
N GLU A 91 -8.47 -24.34 23.51
CA GLU A 91 -7.67 -23.15 23.22
C GLU A 91 -8.05 -22.00 24.17
N ASP A 92 -9.34 -21.77 24.40
CA ASP A 92 -9.85 -20.71 25.30
C ASP A 92 -9.63 -21.01 26.79
N ALA A 93 -9.48 -22.28 27.16
CA ALA A 93 -9.22 -22.70 28.54
C ALA A 93 -7.74 -22.58 28.92
N ALA A 94 -6.84 -22.43 27.94
CA ALA A 94 -5.41 -22.36 28.18
C ALA A 94 -5.03 -20.97 28.70
N THR A 95 -4.72 -20.88 29.99
CA THR A 95 -4.29 -19.64 30.65
C THR A 95 -2.78 -19.56 30.80
N SER A 96 -2.06 -20.67 30.61
CA SER A 96 -0.60 -20.74 30.75
C SER A 96 0.11 -20.04 29.60
N PRO A 97 0.97 -19.03 29.85
CA PRO A 97 1.72 -18.33 28.81
C PRO A 97 2.62 -19.27 27.98
N SER A 98 3.20 -20.31 28.60
CA SER A 98 4.05 -21.28 27.89
C SER A 98 3.24 -22.19 26.98
N GLU A 99 2.02 -22.55 27.38
CA GLU A 99 1.11 -23.32 26.54
C GLU A 99 0.60 -22.48 25.36
N ILE A 100 0.16 -21.25 25.61
CA ILE A 100 -0.28 -20.30 24.58
C ILE A 100 0.81 -20.07 23.54
N ALA A 101 2.05 -19.84 23.99
CA ALA A 101 3.19 -19.63 23.11
C ALA A 101 3.53 -20.91 22.32
N SER A 102 3.68 -22.05 23.01
CA SER A 102 4.04 -23.30 22.37
C SER A 102 3.01 -23.73 21.32
N LYS A 103 1.71 -23.56 21.57
CA LYS A 103 0.62 -23.95 20.65
C LYS A 103 0.19 -22.84 19.66
N SER A 104 0.82 -21.66 19.74
CA SER A 104 0.54 -20.50 18.88
C SER A 104 -0.93 -20.06 18.90
N TYR A 105 -1.55 -20.07 20.07
CA TYR A 105 -2.98 -19.74 20.19
C TYR A 105 -3.27 -18.29 19.79
N ASN A 106 -2.43 -17.32 20.16
CA ASN A 106 -2.64 -15.91 19.77
C ASN A 106 -2.68 -15.73 18.25
N ALA A 107 -1.85 -16.45 17.49
CA ALA A 107 -1.89 -16.49 16.04
C ALA A 107 -3.19 -17.09 15.51
N LYS A 108 -3.63 -18.21 16.08
CA LYS A 108 -4.87 -18.90 15.69
C LYS A 108 -6.13 -18.09 15.99
N HIS A 109 -6.11 -17.24 17.01
CA HIS A 109 -7.20 -16.30 17.30
C HIS A 109 -7.32 -15.17 16.28
N GLN A 110 -6.28 -14.91 15.48
CA GLN A 110 -6.35 -13.87 14.45
C GLN A 110 -7.32 -14.28 13.34
N THR A 111 -8.20 -13.35 12.96
CA THR A 111 -9.28 -13.54 11.99
C THR A 111 -8.83 -14.21 10.70
N GLU A 112 -7.69 -13.77 10.15
CA GLU A 112 -7.18 -14.33 8.90
C GLU A 112 -6.75 -15.80 9.05
N ILE A 113 -6.00 -16.15 10.10
CA ILE A 113 -5.60 -17.55 10.35
C ILE A 113 -6.84 -18.42 10.57
N LYS A 114 -7.81 -17.92 11.32
CA LYS A 114 -9.09 -18.60 11.56
C LYS A 114 -9.88 -18.83 10.26
N ALA A 115 -9.92 -17.85 9.36
CA ALA A 115 -10.54 -18.01 8.06
C ALA A 115 -9.94 -19.20 7.30
N TYR A 116 -8.61 -19.29 7.27
CA TYR A 116 -7.90 -20.39 6.62
C TYR A 116 -8.14 -21.74 7.29
N LEU A 117 -7.97 -21.83 8.61
CA LEU A 117 -8.01 -23.10 9.32
C LEU A 117 -9.43 -23.65 9.53
N ARG A 118 -10.45 -22.80 9.61
CA ARG A 118 -11.81 -23.24 9.93
C ARG A 118 -12.70 -23.37 8.71
N PHE A 119 -12.60 -22.42 7.79
CA PHE A 119 -13.63 -22.24 6.76
C PHE A 119 -13.11 -22.49 5.35
N ILE A 120 -11.91 -21.99 5.03
CA ILE A 120 -11.27 -22.18 3.72
C ILE A 120 -10.65 -23.57 3.60
N LYS A 121 -9.99 -24.08 4.65
CA LYS A 121 -9.38 -25.42 4.71
C LYS A 121 -8.47 -25.72 3.51
N LYS A 122 -8.77 -26.77 2.73
CA LYS A 122 -8.01 -27.16 1.53
C LYS A 122 -8.07 -26.08 0.43
N GLY A 123 -9.09 -25.23 0.47
CA GLY A 123 -9.16 -23.99 -0.28
C GLY A 123 -9.95 -24.07 -1.58
N HIS A 124 -9.80 -23.00 -2.35
CA HIS A 124 -10.29 -22.84 -3.71
C HIS A 124 -9.09 -22.41 -4.57
N GLU A 125 -9.11 -22.71 -5.87
CA GLU A 125 -8.02 -22.30 -6.75
C GLU A 125 -7.90 -20.79 -6.88
N THR A 126 -9.00 -20.06 -6.75
CA THR A 126 -9.05 -18.58 -6.78
C THR A 126 -8.83 -17.93 -5.41
N ILE A 127 -8.42 -18.69 -4.39
CA ILE A 127 -8.08 -18.18 -3.05
C ILE A 127 -6.57 -18.26 -2.84
N LYS A 128 -5.96 -17.18 -2.32
CA LYS A 128 -4.54 -17.16 -1.97
C LYS A 128 -4.27 -18.17 -0.86
N GLN A 129 -3.18 -18.91 -0.94
CA GLN A 129 -2.99 -20.10 -0.11
C GLN A 129 -2.05 -19.82 1.06
N LEU A 130 -2.53 -20.02 2.29
CA LEU A 130 -1.73 -19.99 3.52
C LEU A 130 -1.04 -21.34 3.73
N GLU A 131 0.28 -21.40 3.63
CA GLU A 131 1.05 -22.64 3.75
C GLU A 131 1.52 -22.89 5.19
N ALA A 132 1.95 -21.83 5.87
CA ALA A 132 2.42 -21.92 7.25
C ALA A 132 2.24 -20.60 8.00
N PHE A 133 2.34 -20.64 9.31
CA PHE A 133 2.32 -19.45 10.16
C PHE A 133 3.09 -19.71 11.46
N HIS A 134 3.46 -18.63 12.15
CA HIS A 134 3.98 -18.70 13.51
C HIS A 134 3.81 -17.35 14.23
N GLN A 135 4.14 -17.32 15.50
CA GLN A 135 4.21 -16.08 16.27
C GLN A 135 5.53 -15.99 17.05
N TYR A 136 6.01 -14.78 17.24
CA TYR A 136 7.20 -14.50 18.05
C TYR A 136 7.11 -13.11 18.69
N ARG A 137 7.87 -12.87 19.76
CA ARG A 137 8.04 -11.50 20.30
C ARG A 137 9.29 -10.87 19.70
N ASN A 138 9.16 -9.64 19.22
CA ASN A 138 10.32 -8.89 18.74
C ASN A 138 11.17 -8.32 19.89
N ASP A 139 12.27 -7.65 19.53
CA ASP A 139 13.19 -6.95 20.46
C ASP A 139 12.49 -5.93 21.38
N ARG A 140 11.33 -5.41 20.97
CA ARG A 140 10.51 -4.47 21.75
C ARG A 140 9.38 -5.16 22.53
N GLY A 141 9.38 -6.48 22.62
CA GLY A 141 8.37 -7.28 23.32
C GLY A 141 7.00 -7.37 22.61
N LYS A 142 6.84 -6.76 21.44
CA LYS A 142 5.59 -6.82 20.67
C LYS A 142 5.42 -8.21 20.06
N LEU A 143 4.22 -8.75 20.18
CA LEU A 143 3.87 -10.02 19.54
C LEU A 143 3.64 -9.81 18.04
N ILE A 144 4.37 -10.58 17.24
CA ILE A 144 4.33 -10.54 15.78
C ILE A 144 3.73 -11.86 15.29
N LEU A 145 2.77 -11.77 14.37
CA LEU A 145 2.29 -12.86 13.55
C LEU A 145 3.10 -12.90 12.25
N ALA A 146 3.63 -14.06 11.91
CA ALA A 146 4.23 -14.35 10.62
C ALA A 146 3.35 -15.34 9.85
N GLN A 147 3.06 -15.03 8.59
CA GLN A 147 2.18 -15.83 7.73
C GLN A 147 2.89 -16.07 6.39
N PHE A 148 2.94 -17.32 5.96
CA PHE A 148 3.58 -17.73 4.72
C PHE A 148 2.52 -18.08 3.70
N TYR A 149 2.49 -17.33 2.61
CA TYR A 149 1.61 -17.59 1.49
C TYR A 149 2.42 -17.99 0.27
N ARG A 150 1.84 -18.76 -0.66
CA ARG A 150 2.43 -18.87 -2.00
C ARG A 150 2.50 -17.48 -2.64
N LEU A 151 3.65 -17.14 -3.22
CA LEU A 151 3.87 -15.83 -3.82
C LEU A 151 2.97 -15.65 -5.05
N CYS A 152 2.40 -14.46 -5.19
CA CYS A 152 1.69 -14.03 -6.39
C CYS A 152 2.57 -13.02 -7.13
N ASP A 153 3.32 -13.52 -8.10
CA ASP A 153 4.44 -12.88 -8.79
C ASP A 153 4.03 -11.86 -9.89
N ALA A 154 2.73 -11.68 -10.14
CA ALA A 154 2.22 -10.60 -10.98
C ALA A 154 1.63 -9.41 -10.17
N GLY A 155 1.76 -9.44 -8.85
CA GLY A 155 1.36 -8.36 -7.94
C GLY A 155 -0.14 -8.34 -7.62
N THR A 156 -0.73 -7.15 -7.48
CA THR A 156 -2.15 -6.97 -7.13
C THR A 156 -2.90 -6.15 -8.17
N VAL A 157 -4.22 -6.30 -8.21
CA VAL A 157 -5.10 -5.50 -9.09
C VAL A 157 -5.00 -4.00 -8.76
N LYS A 158 -4.74 -3.62 -7.51
CA LYS A 158 -4.47 -2.22 -7.13
C LYS A 158 -3.24 -1.66 -7.86
N GLN A 159 -2.15 -2.41 -7.88
CA GLN A 159 -0.93 -2.03 -8.58
C GLN A 159 -1.16 -2.02 -10.10
N PHE A 160 -1.80 -3.06 -10.62
CA PHE A 160 -2.18 -3.18 -12.02
C PHE A 160 -2.96 -1.95 -12.50
N ARG A 161 -4.01 -1.57 -11.77
CA ARG A 161 -4.81 -0.36 -12.02
C ARG A 161 -3.96 0.91 -12.03
N ALA A 162 -3.06 1.05 -11.05
CA ALA A 162 -2.21 2.22 -10.94
C ALA A 162 -1.31 2.40 -12.18
N VAL A 163 -0.74 1.30 -12.70
CA VAL A 163 0.12 1.35 -13.89
C VAL A 163 -0.68 1.66 -15.15
N TYR A 164 -1.82 1.01 -15.37
CA TYR A 164 -2.69 1.31 -16.51
C TYR A 164 -3.19 2.76 -16.50
N LYS A 165 -3.60 3.26 -15.33
CA LYS A 165 -3.99 4.67 -15.15
C LYS A 165 -2.86 5.63 -15.50
N TYR A 166 -1.64 5.39 -15.01
CA TYR A 166 -0.48 6.23 -15.32
C TYR A 166 -0.16 6.22 -16.81
N ARG A 167 -0.21 5.05 -17.45
CA ARG A 167 0.08 4.88 -18.88
C ARG A 167 -1.08 5.29 -19.79
N GLN A 168 -2.22 5.69 -19.21
CA GLN A 168 -3.46 5.99 -19.93
C GLN A 168 -3.87 4.86 -20.89
N LYS A 169 -3.55 3.60 -20.55
CA LYS A 169 -3.91 2.41 -21.31
C LYS A 169 -5.08 1.69 -20.65
N ARG A 170 -5.73 0.79 -21.39
CA ARG A 170 -6.82 -0.07 -20.89
C ARG A 170 -6.41 -1.55 -20.90
N PRO A 171 -6.89 -2.34 -19.92
CA PRO A 171 -6.69 -3.79 -19.95
C PRO A 171 -7.47 -4.43 -21.11
N PRO A 172 -6.98 -5.55 -21.68
CA PRO A 172 -7.75 -6.36 -22.62
C PRO A 172 -9.09 -6.82 -22.02
N GLU A 173 -10.16 -6.82 -22.81
CA GLU A 173 -11.47 -7.25 -22.34
C GLU A 173 -11.48 -8.73 -21.89
N ALA A 174 -10.83 -9.62 -22.65
CA ALA A 174 -10.71 -11.04 -22.27
C ALA A 174 -10.05 -11.22 -20.90
N PHE A 175 -9.07 -10.37 -20.55
CA PHE A 175 -8.50 -10.36 -19.20
C PHE A 175 -9.50 -9.87 -18.15
N LEU A 176 -10.30 -8.85 -18.46
CA LEU A 176 -11.34 -8.36 -17.55
C LEU A 176 -12.44 -9.41 -17.29
N TRP A 177 -12.80 -10.20 -18.30
CA TRP A 177 -13.69 -11.35 -18.14
C TRP A 177 -13.09 -12.41 -17.21
N LYS A 178 -11.84 -12.86 -17.44
CA LYS A 178 -11.15 -13.82 -16.55
C LYS A 178 -11.09 -13.28 -15.12
N LEU A 179 -10.69 -12.02 -14.95
CA LEU A 179 -10.63 -11.36 -13.65
C LEU A 179 -11.99 -11.30 -12.95
N TYR A 180 -13.04 -10.89 -13.67
CA TYR A 180 -14.38 -10.75 -13.09
C TYR A 180 -14.94 -12.12 -12.68
N HIS A 181 -14.87 -13.10 -13.58
CA HIS A 181 -15.28 -14.49 -13.30
C HIS A 181 -14.54 -15.04 -12.08
N SER A 182 -13.21 -14.99 -12.05
CA SER A 182 -12.43 -15.57 -10.95
C SER A 182 -12.68 -14.88 -9.59
N VAL A 183 -13.00 -13.59 -9.57
CA VAL A 183 -13.38 -12.90 -8.32
C VAL A 183 -14.75 -13.36 -7.84
N ILE A 184 -15.74 -13.46 -8.74
CA ILE A 184 -17.07 -13.93 -8.38
C ILE A 184 -17.06 -15.40 -7.95
N ASP A 185 -16.27 -16.22 -8.63
CA ASP A 185 -15.98 -17.61 -8.27
C ASP A 185 -15.39 -17.73 -6.85
N ALA A 186 -14.36 -16.94 -6.53
CA ALA A 186 -13.80 -16.86 -5.18
C ALA A 186 -14.86 -16.42 -4.15
N LEU A 187 -15.71 -15.45 -4.48
CA LEU A 187 -16.77 -14.98 -3.60
C LEU A 187 -17.86 -16.04 -3.40
N ALA A 188 -18.27 -16.76 -4.44
CA ALA A 188 -19.21 -17.87 -4.32
C ALA A 188 -18.67 -18.92 -3.35
N PHE A 189 -17.37 -19.21 -3.44
CA PHE A 189 -16.71 -20.05 -2.45
C PHE A 189 -16.79 -19.39 -1.07
N LEU A 190 -16.27 -18.18 -0.84
CA LEU A 190 -16.26 -17.56 0.48
C LEU A 190 -17.66 -17.45 1.12
N HIS A 191 -18.68 -17.14 0.35
CA HIS A 191 -20.08 -16.99 0.77
C HIS A 191 -20.77 -18.32 1.05
N ASN A 192 -20.11 -19.45 0.79
CA ASN A 192 -20.67 -20.80 0.91
C ASN A 192 -21.85 -21.04 -0.04
N ASP A 193 -21.81 -20.42 -1.22
CA ASP A 193 -22.84 -20.46 -2.27
C ASP A 193 -22.33 -21.16 -3.54
N HIS A 194 -21.10 -21.70 -3.52
CA HIS A 194 -20.47 -22.27 -4.71
C HIS A 194 -21.01 -23.68 -5.06
N PRO A 195 -21.47 -23.93 -6.30
CA PRO A 195 -22.11 -25.19 -6.68
C PRO A 195 -21.20 -26.42 -6.52
N LYS A 196 -19.91 -26.31 -6.88
CA LYS A 196 -18.89 -27.38 -6.70
C LYS A 196 -18.77 -27.91 -5.27
N TYR A 197 -19.11 -27.11 -4.25
CA TYR A 197 -18.90 -27.45 -2.84
C TYR A 197 -20.19 -27.69 -2.06
N GLU A 198 -21.35 -27.64 -2.72
CA GLU A 198 -22.66 -27.80 -2.09
C GLU A 198 -22.78 -29.12 -1.30
N ASN A 199 -22.17 -30.18 -1.84
CA ASN A 199 -22.18 -31.52 -1.25
C ASN A 199 -20.87 -31.90 -0.55
N ASP A 200 -19.88 -31.01 -0.45
CA ASP A 200 -18.61 -31.30 0.19
C ASP A 200 -18.77 -31.26 1.73
N PRO A 201 -18.57 -32.39 2.46
CA PRO A 201 -18.70 -32.42 3.91
C PRO A 201 -17.76 -31.46 4.66
N LEU A 202 -16.62 -31.09 4.06
CA LEU A 202 -15.69 -30.13 4.65
C LEU A 202 -16.21 -28.70 4.61
N HIS A 203 -17.12 -28.40 3.69
CA HIS A 203 -17.67 -27.06 3.47
C HIS A 203 -19.17 -26.96 3.81
N LYS A 204 -19.87 -28.08 3.99
CA LYS A 204 -21.27 -28.12 4.39
C LYS A 204 -21.49 -27.40 5.72
N GLY A 205 -22.49 -26.51 5.76
CA GLY A 205 -22.92 -25.81 6.99
C GLY A 205 -21.90 -24.86 7.60
N ARG A 206 -20.82 -24.51 6.88
CA ARG A 206 -19.86 -23.52 7.39
C ARG A 206 -20.42 -22.10 7.30
N LYS A 207 -19.84 -21.21 8.10
CA LYS A 207 -20.13 -19.77 8.02
C LYS A 207 -19.70 -19.20 6.66
N SER A 208 -20.48 -18.26 6.17
CA SER A 208 -20.11 -17.38 5.06
C SER A 208 -19.03 -16.40 5.55
N ILE A 209 -18.03 -16.18 4.71
CA ILE A 209 -16.94 -15.22 4.96
C ILE A 209 -17.25 -13.95 4.16
N ILE A 210 -17.57 -12.87 4.85
CA ILE A 210 -17.83 -11.56 4.24
C ILE A 210 -16.54 -10.73 4.30
N MET A 211 -16.22 -10.05 3.20
CA MET A 211 -15.07 -9.15 3.11
C MET A 211 -15.53 -7.67 3.12
N PRO A 212 -15.89 -7.11 4.29
CA PRO A 212 -16.50 -5.79 4.38
C PRO A 212 -15.64 -4.66 3.78
N TYR A 213 -14.33 -4.87 3.61
CA TYR A 213 -13.41 -3.95 2.93
C TYR A 213 -12.72 -4.56 1.71
N LEU A 214 -13.41 -5.44 0.97
CA LEU A 214 -12.92 -5.93 -0.32
C LEU A 214 -12.49 -4.74 -1.20
N LYS A 215 -11.20 -4.71 -1.54
CA LYS A 215 -10.56 -3.70 -2.39
C LYS A 215 -9.64 -4.38 -3.40
N ALA A 216 -9.26 -3.65 -4.45
CA ALA A 216 -8.34 -4.13 -5.49
C ALA A 216 -6.97 -4.61 -4.94
N GLY A 217 -6.60 -4.25 -3.70
CA GLY A 217 -5.37 -4.73 -3.05
C GLY A 217 -5.48 -6.12 -2.42
N ASN A 218 -6.71 -6.66 -2.30
CA ASN A 218 -6.98 -8.02 -1.84
C ASN A 218 -6.97 -9.04 -2.99
N ILE A 219 -6.93 -8.59 -4.24
CA ILE A 219 -6.93 -9.45 -5.43
C ILE A 219 -5.51 -9.49 -5.98
N TYR A 220 -4.89 -10.66 -5.90
CA TYR A 220 -3.54 -10.96 -6.31
C TYR A 220 -3.54 -11.65 -7.67
N LEU A 221 -2.46 -11.44 -8.42
CA LEU A 221 -2.22 -12.00 -9.73
C LEU A 221 -0.99 -12.90 -9.66
N SER A 222 -1.08 -14.11 -10.18
CA SER A 222 0.02 -15.08 -10.23
C SER A 222 0.16 -15.63 -11.64
N TRP A 223 1.36 -15.62 -12.21
CA TRP A 223 1.57 -16.30 -13.48
C TRP A 223 1.42 -17.81 -13.31
N PRO A 224 0.76 -18.50 -14.26
CA PRO A 224 0.74 -19.96 -14.26
C PRO A 224 2.16 -20.51 -14.40
N GLU A 225 2.47 -21.54 -13.63
CA GLU A 225 3.80 -22.13 -13.57
C GLU A 225 4.20 -22.70 -14.94
N GLY A 226 5.40 -22.35 -15.42
CA GLY A 226 5.92 -22.78 -16.72
C GLY A 226 5.27 -22.13 -17.94
N ALA A 227 4.26 -21.27 -17.77
CA ALA A 227 3.61 -20.59 -18.89
C ALA A 227 4.32 -19.29 -19.26
N SER A 228 4.36 -18.97 -20.55
CA SER A 228 4.87 -17.68 -21.02
C SER A 228 3.84 -16.57 -20.76
N PRO A 229 4.21 -15.47 -20.07
CA PRO A 229 3.33 -14.31 -19.85
C PRO A 229 2.77 -13.68 -21.15
N SER A 230 3.40 -13.96 -22.29
CA SER A 230 2.94 -13.51 -23.60
C SER A 230 1.79 -14.33 -24.19
N LEU A 231 1.51 -15.52 -23.63
CA LEU A 231 0.55 -16.48 -24.17
C LEU A 231 -0.63 -16.75 -23.25
N VAL A 232 -0.55 -16.33 -21.98
CA VAL A 232 -1.60 -16.57 -20.99
C VAL A 232 -1.87 -15.34 -20.15
N TYR A 233 -3.03 -15.32 -19.49
CA TYR A 233 -3.31 -14.35 -18.42
C TYR A 233 -2.95 -14.92 -17.04
N PRO A 234 -2.54 -14.07 -16.08
CA PRO A 234 -2.27 -14.52 -14.73
C PRO A 234 -3.55 -15.09 -14.09
N ASP A 235 -3.36 -16.04 -13.19
CA ASP A 235 -4.40 -16.53 -12.30
C ASP A 235 -4.71 -15.51 -11.22
N ILE A 236 -5.97 -15.49 -10.82
CA ILE A 236 -6.51 -14.53 -9.87
C ILE A 236 -6.70 -15.21 -8.52
N LYS A 237 -6.11 -14.63 -7.47
CA LYS A 237 -6.19 -15.14 -6.11
C LYS A 237 -6.74 -14.06 -5.18
N LEU A 238 -7.85 -14.31 -4.52
CA LEU A 238 -8.40 -13.43 -3.48
C LEU A 238 -7.77 -13.77 -2.11
N GLY A 239 -7.38 -12.76 -1.34
CA GLY A 239 -6.74 -12.96 -0.03
C GLY A 239 -6.73 -11.71 0.86
N ASP A 240 -5.94 -11.73 1.93
CA ASP A 240 -5.90 -10.71 2.98
C ASP A 240 -7.25 -10.62 3.74
N PHE A 241 -7.53 -11.67 4.52
CA PHE A 241 -8.78 -11.89 5.27
C PHE A 241 -8.72 -11.35 6.71
N GLY A 242 -7.80 -10.43 7.02
CA GLY A 242 -7.61 -9.89 8.37
C GLY A 242 -8.84 -9.18 8.95
N GLU A 243 -9.66 -8.61 8.07
CA GLU A 243 -10.87 -7.85 8.41
C GLU A 243 -12.15 -8.60 8.03
N ALA A 244 -12.07 -9.91 7.77
CA ALA A 244 -13.22 -10.69 7.37
C ALA A 244 -14.19 -10.89 8.53
N SER A 245 -15.48 -11.05 8.21
CA SER A 245 -16.51 -11.37 9.19
C SER A 245 -17.17 -12.70 8.86
N PHE A 246 -17.55 -13.45 9.88
CA PHE A 246 -18.14 -14.79 9.74
C PHE A 246 -19.62 -14.75 10.13
N VAL A 247 -20.50 -15.00 9.16
CA VAL A 247 -21.96 -14.97 9.35
C VAL A 247 -22.60 -16.26 8.89
N ASP A 248 -23.83 -16.51 9.32
CA ASP A 248 -24.62 -17.61 8.74
C ASP A 248 -24.92 -17.38 7.27
N PHE A 249 -25.18 -18.46 6.54
CA PHE A 249 -25.51 -18.39 5.12
C PHE A 249 -26.72 -17.47 4.87
N GLY A 250 -26.59 -16.56 3.90
CA GLY A 250 -27.58 -15.52 3.62
C GLY A 250 -27.65 -14.38 4.66
N GLY A 251 -26.87 -14.46 5.73
CA GLY A 251 -26.80 -13.47 6.78
C GLY A 251 -25.99 -12.22 6.43
N GLY A 252 -25.94 -11.31 7.38
CA GLY A 252 -25.16 -10.08 7.34
C GLY A 252 -25.04 -9.49 8.73
N PHE A 253 -24.41 -8.32 8.82
CA PHE A 253 -24.22 -7.61 10.07
C PHE A 253 -24.29 -6.11 9.85
N SER A 254 -24.70 -5.40 10.90
CA SER A 254 -24.63 -3.94 10.94
C SER A 254 -23.23 -3.51 11.38
N GLU A 255 -22.66 -2.55 10.67
CA GLU A 255 -21.41 -1.88 11.03
C GLU A 255 -21.76 -0.50 11.57
N ASP A 256 -21.30 -0.18 12.79
CA ASP A 256 -21.36 1.18 13.30
C ASP A 256 -20.29 2.02 12.59
N ILE A 257 -20.73 3.02 11.81
CA ILE A 257 -19.84 3.83 10.99
C ILE A 257 -19.49 5.16 11.67
N SER A 258 -20.04 5.42 12.85
CA SER A 258 -19.81 6.67 13.59
C SER A 258 -18.33 6.92 13.91
N ASP A 259 -17.52 5.86 14.05
CA ASP A 259 -16.08 5.96 14.34
C ASP A 259 -15.17 6.15 13.10
N LYS A 260 -15.72 6.17 11.87
CA LYS A 260 -14.91 6.24 10.64
C LYS A 260 -15.15 7.53 9.89
N ALA A 261 -14.32 8.52 10.19
CA ALA A 261 -14.24 9.82 9.51
C ALA A 261 -14.00 9.77 7.98
N ASP A 262 -13.78 8.58 7.40
CA ASP A 262 -13.37 8.35 6.01
C ASP A 262 -14.25 7.32 5.27
N LEU A 263 -15.58 7.46 5.34
CA LEU A 263 -16.49 6.70 4.47
C LEU A 263 -16.26 7.04 2.99
N ASP A 264 -15.57 6.14 2.27
CA ASP A 264 -15.37 6.23 0.82
C ASP A 264 -16.65 5.88 0.05
N TYR A 265 -17.65 6.75 0.12
CA TYR A 265 -18.94 6.63 -0.58
C TYR A 265 -18.80 6.57 -2.11
N LYS A 266 -17.61 6.80 -2.68
CA LYS A 266 -17.35 6.72 -4.13
C LYS A 266 -17.06 5.29 -4.59
N HIS A 267 -16.61 4.44 -3.68
CA HIS A 267 -16.23 3.06 -3.96
C HIS A 267 -17.00 2.02 -3.12
N ASN A 268 -17.55 2.44 -1.98
CA ASN A 268 -18.39 1.61 -1.11
C ASN A 268 -19.78 1.34 -1.73
N PRO A 269 -20.44 0.26 -1.32
CA PRO A 269 -21.80 -0.03 -1.78
C PRO A 269 -22.83 1.03 -1.37
N PRO A 270 -24.02 1.03 -1.98
CA PRO A 270 -25.07 1.98 -1.65
C PRO A 270 -25.63 1.82 -0.24
N GLU A 271 -25.68 0.58 0.25
CA GLU A 271 -26.04 0.32 1.64
C GLU A 271 -25.00 0.89 2.61
N LEU A 272 -25.47 1.77 3.51
CA LEU A 272 -24.59 2.50 4.43
C LEU A 272 -24.06 1.54 5.51
N ASN A 273 -24.95 1.06 6.38
CA ASN A 273 -24.59 0.37 7.62
C ASN A 273 -24.70 -1.16 7.56
N TRP A 274 -25.19 -1.72 6.46
CA TRP A 274 -25.35 -3.17 6.33
C TRP A 274 -24.22 -3.79 5.51
N ARG A 275 -23.70 -4.94 5.97
CA ARG A 275 -22.69 -5.74 5.30
C ARG A 275 -23.18 -7.16 5.13
N SER A 276 -23.09 -7.68 3.91
CA SER A 276 -23.52 -9.06 3.56
C SER A 276 -22.73 -9.59 2.36
N ALA A 277 -23.01 -10.82 1.94
CA ALA A 277 -22.46 -11.39 0.71
C ALA A 277 -22.70 -10.47 -0.51
N LYS A 278 -23.87 -9.82 -0.59
CA LYS A 278 -24.22 -8.89 -1.68
C LYS A 278 -23.35 -7.62 -1.65
N THR A 279 -22.87 -7.20 -0.48
CA THR A 279 -21.93 -6.08 -0.35
C THR A 279 -20.61 -6.39 -1.06
N ASP A 280 -20.11 -7.63 -0.92
CA ASP A 280 -18.90 -8.07 -1.62
C ASP A 280 -19.11 -8.10 -3.14
N ILE A 281 -20.30 -8.50 -3.62
CA ILE A 281 -20.65 -8.47 -5.05
C ILE A 281 -20.55 -7.05 -5.63
N TRP A 282 -21.11 -6.05 -4.93
CA TRP A 282 -20.97 -4.65 -5.36
C TRP A 282 -19.50 -4.24 -5.40
N ARG A 283 -18.74 -4.56 -4.35
CA ARG A 283 -17.31 -4.20 -4.27
C ARG A 283 -16.51 -4.85 -5.40
N ALA A 284 -16.77 -6.11 -5.73
CA ALA A 284 -16.18 -6.79 -6.87
C ALA A 284 -16.49 -6.04 -8.18
N GLY A 285 -17.77 -5.79 -8.47
CA GLY A 285 -18.18 -5.01 -9.63
C GLY A 285 -17.53 -3.62 -9.69
N SER A 286 -17.45 -2.91 -8.56
CA SER A 286 -16.83 -1.59 -8.45
C SER A 286 -15.33 -1.62 -8.76
N ILE A 287 -14.63 -2.68 -8.36
CA ILE A 287 -13.22 -2.89 -8.71
C ILE A 287 -13.06 -3.05 -10.22
N ILE A 288 -13.84 -3.95 -10.85
CA ILE A 288 -13.80 -4.20 -12.30
C ILE A 288 -14.18 -2.93 -13.08
N TYR A 289 -15.25 -2.25 -12.67
CA TYR A 289 -15.67 -0.97 -13.25
C TYR A 289 -14.58 0.10 -13.18
N SER A 290 -13.85 0.19 -12.07
CA SER A 290 -12.76 1.16 -11.92
C SER A 290 -11.57 0.87 -12.85
N LEU A 291 -11.36 -0.40 -13.25
CA LEU A 291 -10.37 -0.78 -14.24
C LEU A 291 -10.83 -0.44 -15.65
N ALA A 292 -12.09 -0.75 -15.98
CA ALA A 292 -12.66 -0.49 -17.29
C ALA A 292 -12.74 1.02 -17.59
N SER A 293 -13.18 1.82 -16.62
CA SER A 293 -13.46 3.25 -16.83
C SER A 293 -12.25 4.19 -16.64
N LEU A 294 -11.12 3.71 -16.10
CA LEU A 294 -9.83 4.40 -15.80
C LEU A 294 -9.86 5.71 -14.99
N LYS A 295 -10.99 6.42 -14.91
CA LYS A 295 -11.14 7.74 -14.29
C LYS A 295 -12.48 7.93 -13.58
N ARG A 296 -13.41 6.96 -13.65
CA ARG A 296 -14.73 7.10 -13.03
C ARG A 296 -14.79 6.28 -11.75
N THR A 297 -15.16 6.95 -10.66
CA THR A 297 -15.66 6.27 -9.46
C THR A 297 -17.13 5.90 -9.69
N THR A 298 -17.71 5.13 -8.78
CA THR A 298 -19.14 4.85 -8.87
C THR A 298 -19.98 6.09 -8.58
N THR A 299 -19.48 7.23 -8.06
CA THR A 299 -20.37 8.37 -7.69
C THR A 299 -19.88 9.71 -8.23
N LYS A 300 -20.77 10.51 -8.83
CA LYS A 300 -20.49 11.89 -9.31
C LYS A 300 -21.04 13.01 -8.40
N ARG A 301 -22.03 12.76 -7.55
CA ARG A 301 -22.55 13.83 -6.67
C ARG A 301 -21.44 14.28 -5.73
N ALA A 302 -20.99 15.52 -5.93
CA ALA A 302 -20.05 16.16 -5.04
C ALA A 302 -20.76 16.48 -3.73
N ILE A 303 -20.11 16.14 -2.63
CA ILE A 303 -20.48 16.67 -1.32
C ILE A 303 -20.12 18.18 -1.36
N PRO A 304 -20.92 19.05 -0.74
CA PRO A 304 -20.53 20.46 -0.55
C PRO A 304 -19.09 20.57 -0.05
N LYS A 305 -18.33 21.54 -0.57
CA LYS A 305 -16.87 21.65 -0.34
C LYS A 305 -16.50 21.79 1.14
N ASP A 306 -17.44 22.24 1.97
CA ASP A 306 -17.35 22.50 3.40
C ASP A 306 -17.79 21.32 4.28
N LYS A 307 -18.30 20.21 3.69
CA LYS A 307 -18.82 19.06 4.43
C LYS A 307 -18.13 17.76 4.05
N LYS A 308 -18.06 16.83 5.00
CA LYS A 308 -17.75 15.42 4.74
C LYS A 308 -19.03 14.62 4.58
N PHE A 309 -18.91 13.41 4.03
CA PHE A 309 -20.08 12.53 3.83
C PHE A 309 -20.76 12.20 5.15
N VAL A 310 -19.94 11.99 6.19
CA VAL A 310 -20.37 11.69 7.56
C VAL A 310 -21.13 12.84 8.22
N ASP A 311 -20.94 14.08 7.76
CA ASP A 311 -21.62 15.27 8.29
C ASP A 311 -23.03 15.47 7.68
N LEU A 312 -23.40 14.63 6.71
CA LEU A 312 -24.70 14.68 6.05
C LEU A 312 -25.74 13.87 6.83
N THR A 313 -27.01 14.28 6.74
CA THR A 313 -28.12 13.49 7.29
C THR A 313 -28.24 12.14 6.56
N GLU A 314 -28.84 11.14 7.21
CA GLU A 314 -29.04 9.80 6.61
C GLU A 314 -29.81 9.88 5.27
N GLU A 315 -30.80 10.78 5.17
CA GLU A 315 -31.52 11.04 3.91
C GLU A 315 -30.60 11.60 2.82
N GLN A 316 -29.73 12.56 3.14
CA GLN A 316 -28.77 13.12 2.20
C GLN A 316 -27.75 12.08 1.74
N GLN A 317 -27.25 11.27 2.68
CA GLN A 317 -26.35 10.16 2.39
C GLN A 317 -27.04 9.16 1.44
N THR A 318 -28.29 8.78 1.73
CA THR A 318 -29.09 7.87 0.90
C THR A 318 -29.35 8.44 -0.49
N LEU A 319 -29.70 9.71 -0.62
CA LEU A 319 -29.89 10.38 -1.91
C LEU A 319 -28.63 10.39 -2.78
N ILE A 320 -27.45 10.42 -2.16
CA ILE A 320 -26.16 10.31 -2.86
C ILE A 320 -25.89 8.86 -3.23
N THR A 321 -26.06 7.93 -2.30
CA THR A 321 -25.66 6.54 -2.50
C THR A 321 -26.59 5.76 -3.42
N MET A 322 -27.86 6.15 -3.48
CA MET A 322 -28.92 5.56 -4.32
C MET A 322 -29.20 6.36 -5.61
N ASP A 323 -28.34 7.31 -6.01
CA ASP A 323 -28.51 8.02 -7.28
C ASP A 323 -28.43 7.03 -8.46
N PRO A 324 -29.45 6.91 -9.33
CA PRO A 324 -29.41 5.99 -10.47
C PRO A 324 -28.28 6.31 -11.46
N ARG A 325 -27.74 7.53 -11.46
CA ARG A 325 -26.62 7.97 -12.32
C ARG A 325 -25.25 7.67 -11.71
N ARG A 326 -25.23 6.99 -10.57
CA ARG A 326 -24.03 6.53 -9.86
C ARG A 326 -23.18 5.70 -10.84
N VAL A 327 -23.72 4.59 -11.31
CA VAL A 327 -23.05 3.75 -12.31
C VAL A 327 -23.27 4.36 -13.69
N GLN A 328 -22.20 4.77 -14.36
CA GLN A 328 -22.27 5.28 -15.73
C GLN A 328 -21.89 4.19 -16.72
N PRO A 329 -22.34 4.30 -17.98
CA PRO A 329 -21.84 3.43 -19.02
C PRO A 329 -20.32 3.44 -19.06
N ILE A 330 -19.73 2.25 -19.23
CA ILE A 330 -18.30 2.17 -19.54
C ILE A 330 -18.09 2.72 -20.96
N ASP A 331 -16.90 3.24 -21.24
CA ASP A 331 -16.63 3.82 -22.55
C ASP A 331 -16.83 2.75 -23.65
N HIS A 332 -17.26 3.16 -24.85
CA HIS A 332 -17.60 2.31 -26.01
C HIS A 332 -16.46 1.43 -26.58
N LEU A 333 -15.38 1.21 -25.82
CA LEU A 333 -14.24 0.37 -26.18
C LEU A 333 -14.36 -1.08 -25.65
N TYR A 334 -15.38 -1.38 -24.84
CA TYR A 334 -15.70 -2.74 -24.42
C TYR A 334 -17.05 -3.16 -24.98
N SER A 335 -17.29 -4.46 -25.07
CA SER A 335 -18.56 -5.00 -25.54
C SER A 335 -19.72 -4.59 -24.63
N GLY A 336 -20.90 -4.39 -25.23
CA GLY A 336 -22.14 -4.14 -24.49
C GLY A 336 -22.53 -5.34 -23.61
N GLU A 337 -22.10 -6.55 -23.97
CA GLU A 337 -22.27 -7.75 -23.15
C GLU A 337 -21.48 -7.65 -21.84
N PHE A 338 -20.21 -7.25 -21.90
CA PHE A 338 -19.39 -7.05 -20.71
C PHE A 338 -19.96 -5.96 -19.81
N GLU A 339 -20.41 -4.85 -20.42
CA GLU A 339 -21.09 -3.78 -19.69
C GLU A 339 -22.34 -4.29 -18.97
N ALA A 340 -23.24 -4.99 -19.68
CA ALA A 340 -24.47 -5.53 -19.11
C ALA A 340 -24.18 -6.46 -17.93
N MET A 341 -23.18 -7.34 -18.06
CA MET A 341 -22.80 -8.26 -16.99
C MET A 341 -22.16 -7.54 -15.79
N LEU A 342 -21.40 -6.48 -16.02
CA LEU A 342 -20.82 -5.67 -14.96
C LEU A 342 -21.92 -4.90 -14.18
N GLN A 343 -22.93 -4.40 -14.89
CA GLN A 343 -24.08 -3.71 -14.29
C GLN A 343 -24.89 -4.63 -13.36
N ARG A 344 -24.91 -5.95 -13.59
CA ARG A 344 -25.55 -6.93 -12.69
C ARG A 344 -24.97 -6.89 -11.27
N SER A 345 -23.64 -6.72 -11.13
CA SER A 345 -23.01 -6.55 -9.81
C SER A 345 -23.27 -5.18 -9.17
N LEU A 346 -23.55 -4.17 -9.99
CA LEU A 346 -23.71 -2.78 -9.59
C LEU A 346 -25.18 -2.35 -9.46
N VAL A 347 -26.06 -3.29 -9.12
CA VAL A 347 -27.45 -3.01 -8.77
C VAL A 347 -27.50 -2.28 -7.42
N LEU A 348 -28.15 -1.11 -7.41
CA LEU A 348 -28.18 -0.22 -6.24
C LEU A 348 -28.89 -0.85 -5.04
N ASP A 349 -30.08 -1.40 -5.29
CA ASP A 349 -30.85 -2.10 -4.27
C ASP A 349 -30.20 -3.46 -3.95
N HIS A 350 -29.65 -3.57 -2.75
CA HIS A 350 -29.02 -4.78 -2.24
C HIS A 350 -29.91 -6.04 -2.32
N LYS A 351 -31.24 -5.91 -2.22
CA LYS A 351 -32.18 -7.06 -2.29
C LYS A 351 -32.32 -7.59 -3.71
N LYS A 352 -32.13 -6.72 -4.71
CA LYS A 352 -32.21 -7.05 -6.14
C LYS A 352 -30.87 -7.44 -6.73
N ARG A 353 -29.77 -7.16 -6.02
CA ARG A 353 -28.42 -7.54 -6.45
C ARG A 353 -28.32 -9.07 -6.46
N PRO A 354 -27.75 -9.69 -7.50
CA PRO A 354 -27.62 -11.15 -7.58
C PRO A 354 -26.61 -11.69 -6.56
N SER A 355 -26.71 -12.99 -6.26
CA SER A 355 -25.77 -13.71 -5.39
C SER A 355 -24.51 -14.03 -6.19
N ALA A 356 -23.47 -14.48 -5.49
CA ALA A 356 -22.27 -14.96 -6.15
C ALA A 356 -22.57 -16.19 -7.04
N ARG A 357 -23.45 -17.11 -6.60
CA ARG A 357 -23.87 -18.28 -7.39
C ARG A 357 -24.60 -17.90 -8.67
N GLU A 358 -25.57 -16.98 -8.57
CA GLU A 358 -26.35 -16.50 -9.72
C GLU A 358 -25.42 -15.86 -10.76
N LEU A 359 -24.52 -14.95 -10.33
CA LEU A 359 -23.54 -14.33 -11.21
C LEU A 359 -22.54 -15.32 -11.78
N LEU A 360 -22.06 -16.29 -10.99
CA LEU A 360 -21.09 -17.28 -11.44
C LEU A 360 -21.66 -18.12 -12.59
N GLN A 361 -22.93 -18.52 -12.49
CA GLN A 361 -23.63 -19.26 -13.55
C GLN A 361 -23.74 -18.43 -14.84
N GLU A 362 -24.08 -17.14 -14.71
CA GLU A 362 -24.18 -16.21 -15.86
C GLU A 362 -22.81 -15.90 -16.49
N LEU A 363 -21.75 -15.81 -15.67
CA LEU A 363 -20.39 -15.50 -16.10
C LEU A 363 -19.67 -16.67 -16.77
N GLN A 364 -20.04 -17.91 -16.44
CA GLN A 364 -19.30 -19.10 -16.87
C GLN A 364 -19.19 -19.20 -18.39
N GLY A 365 -20.31 -19.03 -19.11
CA GLY A 365 -20.36 -19.14 -20.57
C GLY A 365 -19.45 -18.11 -21.25
N PRO A 366 -19.69 -16.80 -21.06
CA PRO A 366 -18.87 -15.75 -21.65
C PRO A 366 -17.40 -15.87 -21.28
N ALA A 367 -17.06 -16.14 -20.02
CA ALA A 367 -15.66 -16.28 -19.60
C ALA A 367 -14.96 -17.45 -20.30
N THR A 368 -15.62 -18.61 -20.40
CA THR A 368 -15.09 -19.80 -21.08
C THR A 368 -14.88 -19.53 -22.57
N GLU A 369 -15.82 -18.84 -23.23
CA GLU A 369 -15.69 -18.49 -24.65
C GLU A 369 -14.46 -17.61 -24.90
N ARG A 370 -14.20 -16.60 -24.06
CA ARG A 370 -13.03 -15.71 -24.20
C ARG A 370 -11.72 -16.41 -23.86
N GLU A 371 -11.76 -17.40 -22.98
CA GLU A 371 -10.58 -18.23 -22.66
C GLU A 371 -10.22 -19.16 -23.81
N LEU A 372 -11.20 -19.77 -24.47
CA LEU A 372 -10.99 -20.71 -25.58
C LEU A 372 -10.74 -20.03 -26.92
N ASN A 373 -11.13 -18.75 -27.08
CA ASN A 373 -10.99 -18.01 -28.33
C ASN A 373 -9.67 -17.22 -28.38
N MET A 374 -8.65 -17.80 -29.01
CA MET A 374 -7.34 -17.17 -29.19
C MET A 374 -7.38 -15.87 -30.01
N ASP A 375 -8.37 -15.65 -30.86
CA ASP A 375 -8.48 -14.40 -31.64
C ASP A 375 -8.85 -13.20 -30.75
N LEU A 376 -9.51 -13.47 -29.60
CA LEU A 376 -9.86 -12.48 -28.58
C LEU A 376 -8.73 -12.25 -27.58
N PHE A 377 -7.74 -13.14 -27.52
CA PHE A 377 -6.59 -12.99 -26.64
C PHE A 377 -5.73 -11.79 -27.08
N ARG A 378 -5.37 -10.95 -26.11
CA ARG A 378 -4.39 -9.88 -26.29
C ARG A 378 -3.44 -9.94 -25.11
N ALA A 379 -2.18 -10.23 -25.40
CA ALA A 379 -1.16 -10.35 -24.37
C ALA A 379 -1.16 -9.11 -23.46
N LEU A 380 -1.02 -9.36 -22.16
CA LEU A 380 -0.75 -8.27 -21.26
C LEU A 380 0.61 -7.64 -21.62
N PRO A 381 0.76 -6.32 -21.50
CA PRO A 381 2.02 -5.69 -21.83
C PRO A 381 3.17 -6.26 -20.99
N GLU A 382 4.37 -6.37 -21.57
CA GLU A 382 5.57 -6.94 -20.93
C GLU A 382 5.96 -6.28 -19.59
N TRP A 383 5.47 -5.07 -19.33
CA TRP A 383 5.69 -4.40 -18.04
C TRP A 383 4.82 -4.92 -16.89
N ILE A 384 3.85 -5.81 -17.14
CA ILE A 384 3.09 -6.51 -16.10
C ILE A 384 4.00 -7.54 -15.41
N GLY A 385 3.92 -7.63 -14.08
CA GLY A 385 4.92 -8.31 -13.26
C GLY A 385 6.06 -7.36 -12.90
N ASP A 386 7.00 -7.16 -13.83
CA ASP A 386 8.23 -6.39 -13.59
C ASP A 386 8.00 -4.95 -13.12
N LYS A 387 7.02 -4.22 -13.68
CA LYS A 387 6.72 -2.84 -13.26
C LYS A 387 5.50 -2.72 -12.35
N VAL A 388 4.65 -3.75 -12.28
CA VAL A 388 3.46 -3.78 -11.41
C VAL A 388 3.87 -4.00 -9.96
N ILE A 389 4.80 -4.92 -9.71
CA ILE A 389 5.41 -5.06 -8.39
C ILE A 389 6.23 -3.82 -8.05
N ARG A 390 6.91 -3.20 -9.04
CA ARG A 390 7.88 -2.11 -8.82
C ARG A 390 7.32 -0.68 -8.74
N GLY A 391 6.01 -0.47 -8.86
CA GLY A 391 5.38 0.84 -8.63
C GLY A 391 5.76 1.95 -9.62
N VAL A 392 4.85 2.90 -9.85
CA VAL A 392 5.01 3.94 -10.90
C VAL A 392 5.19 5.35 -10.34
N LYS A 393 5.09 5.53 -9.01
CA LYS A 393 5.54 6.76 -8.36
C LYS A 393 7.01 6.63 -8.01
N LYS A 394 7.79 7.66 -8.36
CA LYS A 394 9.22 7.80 -8.01
C LYS A 394 9.50 7.70 -6.50
N ASP A 395 8.47 7.73 -5.65
CA ASP A 395 8.58 7.52 -4.19
C ASP A 395 8.61 6.03 -3.77
N PHE A 396 8.38 5.09 -4.68
CA PHE A 396 8.40 3.65 -4.38
C PHE A 396 9.17 2.82 -5.42
N ALA A 397 9.77 3.43 -6.45
CA ALA A 397 10.14 2.74 -7.69
C ALA A 397 11.63 2.35 -7.84
N LYS A 398 12.45 2.35 -6.78
CA LYS A 398 13.89 2.00 -6.89
C LYS A 398 14.46 0.99 -5.88
N GLU A 399 13.69 0.44 -4.96
CA GLU A 399 14.25 -0.25 -3.78
C GLU A 399 13.40 -1.46 -3.36
N TYR A 400 13.72 -2.67 -3.85
CA TYR A 400 13.02 -3.85 -3.35
C TYR A 400 13.86 -5.13 -3.20
N ASN A 401 14.97 -5.31 -3.91
CA ASN A 401 15.80 -6.51 -3.67
C ASN A 401 16.81 -6.25 -2.56
N PHE A 402 16.88 -7.16 -1.60
CA PHE A 402 17.91 -7.14 -0.58
C PHE A 402 19.24 -7.59 -1.14
N SER A 403 20.30 -6.82 -0.89
CA SER A 403 21.65 -7.35 -1.04
C SER A 403 21.87 -8.40 0.05
N GLN A 404 22.14 -9.63 -0.37
CA GLN A 404 22.39 -10.73 0.56
C GLN A 404 23.67 -10.50 1.37
N GLU A 405 24.68 -9.86 0.76
CA GLU A 405 25.90 -9.42 1.45
C GLU A 405 25.57 -8.39 2.54
N ARG A 406 24.70 -7.43 2.23
CA ARG A 406 24.25 -6.42 3.18
C ARG A 406 23.47 -7.02 4.35
N LEU A 407 22.51 -7.90 4.08
CA LEU A 407 21.77 -8.61 5.13
C LEU A 407 22.72 -9.44 6.01
N LYS A 408 23.67 -10.18 5.42
CA LYS A 408 24.70 -10.92 6.16
C LYS A 408 25.55 -10.03 7.06
N LYS A 409 25.93 -8.83 6.59
CA LYS A 409 26.66 -7.84 7.39
C LYS A 409 25.83 -7.36 8.59
N LEU A 410 24.55 -7.05 8.38
CA LEU A 410 23.65 -6.59 9.45
C LEU A 410 23.32 -7.70 10.46
N LEU A 411 23.30 -8.97 10.01
CA LEU A 411 23.08 -10.13 10.87
C LEU A 411 24.23 -10.42 11.83
N GLN A 412 25.45 -9.97 11.53
CA GLN A 412 26.59 -10.13 12.43
C GLN A 412 26.31 -9.50 13.81
N PRO A 413 26.88 -10.04 14.90
CA PRO A 413 26.75 -9.46 16.23
C PRO A 413 27.13 -7.96 16.22
N GLY A 414 26.22 -7.10 16.69
CA GLY A 414 26.41 -5.65 16.73
C GLY A 414 26.29 -4.93 15.38
N GLY A 415 26.18 -5.64 14.25
CA GLY A 415 26.12 -5.05 12.92
C GLY A 415 24.89 -4.15 12.71
N LEU A 416 23.70 -4.65 13.06
CA LEU A 416 22.47 -3.87 13.00
C LEU A 416 22.46 -2.69 13.98
N GLU A 417 23.01 -2.90 15.18
CA GLU A 417 23.05 -1.92 16.26
C GLU A 417 23.93 -0.71 15.90
N ALA A 418 25.12 -0.98 15.34
CA ALA A 418 26.03 0.05 14.85
C ALA A 418 25.39 0.89 13.74
N GLU A 419 24.70 0.23 12.80
CA GLU A 419 24.02 0.91 11.71
C GLU A 419 22.80 1.70 12.18
N LYS A 420 22.04 1.19 13.18
CA LYS A 420 20.95 1.92 13.83
C LYS A 420 21.45 3.21 14.46
N LEU A 421 22.61 3.18 15.11
CA LEU A 421 23.22 4.37 15.71
C LEU A 421 23.64 5.38 14.64
N LEU A 422 24.32 4.92 13.58
CA LEU A 422 24.75 5.76 12.47
C LEU A 422 23.54 6.43 11.79
N HIS A 423 22.51 5.66 11.46
CA HIS A 423 21.28 6.16 10.86
C HIS A 423 20.57 7.18 11.77
N ARG A 424 20.52 6.92 13.09
CA ARG A 424 19.95 7.86 14.06
C ARG A 424 20.70 9.19 14.06
N ASN A 425 22.04 9.14 14.03
CA ASN A 425 22.88 10.34 13.99
C ASN A 425 22.65 11.14 12.71
N GLU A 426 22.55 10.48 11.56
CA GLU A 426 22.22 11.12 10.27
C GLU A 426 20.85 11.80 10.28
N VAL A 427 19.83 11.12 10.80
CA VAL A 427 18.47 11.68 10.93
C VAL A 427 18.46 12.91 11.83
N VAL A 428 19.17 12.85 12.97
CA VAL A 428 19.31 14.01 13.87
C VAL A 428 20.05 15.16 13.20
N ALA A 429 21.16 14.90 12.51
CA ALA A 429 21.90 15.92 11.77
C ALA A 429 21.02 16.58 10.69
N LYS A 430 20.22 15.79 9.95
CA LYS A 430 19.30 16.32 8.93
C LYS A 430 18.22 17.21 9.56
N LYS A 431 17.61 16.77 10.66
CA LYS A 431 16.61 17.57 11.40
C LYS A 431 17.20 18.88 11.92
N ASN A 432 18.43 18.86 12.43
CA ASN A 432 19.10 20.06 12.90
C ASN A 432 19.36 21.05 11.76
N LYS A 433 19.81 20.57 10.59
CA LYS A 433 20.00 21.41 9.39
C LYS A 433 18.68 22.01 8.89
N GLU A 434 17.61 21.24 8.90
CA GLU A 434 16.28 21.71 8.47
C GLU A 434 15.70 22.74 9.44
N ALA A 435 15.81 22.51 10.74
CA ALA A 435 15.44 23.49 11.76
C ALA A 435 16.27 24.78 11.67
N GLU A 436 17.55 24.68 11.31
CA GLU A 436 18.39 25.87 11.05
C GLU A 436 17.93 26.62 9.80
N ARG A 437 17.55 25.91 8.73
CA ARG A 437 16.97 26.50 7.52
C ARG A 437 15.67 27.24 7.83
N GLU A 438 14.74 26.61 8.53
CA GLU A 438 13.47 27.23 8.94
C GLU A 438 13.69 28.48 9.81
N LYS A 439 14.67 28.45 10.73
CA LYS A 439 15.06 29.63 11.50
C LYS A 439 15.58 30.77 10.61
N ARG A 440 16.39 30.46 9.60
CA ARG A 440 16.90 31.45 8.63
C ARG A 440 15.78 32.03 7.78
N GLU A 441 14.87 31.18 7.29
CA GLU A 441 13.69 31.60 6.51
C GLU A 441 12.75 32.48 7.32
N THR A 442 12.49 32.13 8.58
CA THR A 442 11.67 32.93 9.50
C THR A 442 12.33 34.28 9.79
N ALA A 443 13.65 34.31 9.99
CA ALA A 443 14.39 35.55 10.20
C ALA A 443 14.37 36.45 8.96
N LEU A 444 14.46 35.88 7.75
CA LEU A 444 14.33 36.62 6.48
C LEU A 444 12.92 37.19 6.30
N TYR A 445 11.89 36.42 6.63
CA TYR A 445 10.50 36.88 6.58
C TYR A 445 10.26 38.08 7.51
N LEU A 446 10.71 37.98 8.77
CA LEU A 446 10.59 39.07 9.75
C LEU A 446 11.38 40.32 9.32
N LEU A 447 12.56 40.16 8.70
CA LEU A 447 13.31 41.27 8.12
C LEU A 447 12.54 41.99 6.99
N GLY A 448 11.80 41.23 6.18
CA GLY A 448 10.98 41.77 5.09
C GLY A 448 9.73 42.52 5.57
N GLU A 449 9.13 42.14 6.70
CA GLU A 449 8.00 42.86 7.29
C GLU A 449 8.43 44.13 8.04
N GLU A 450 9.62 44.14 8.66
CA GLU A 450 10.07 45.28 9.48
C GLU A 450 10.69 46.44 8.67
N ASN A 451 11.11 46.24 7.40
CA ASN A 451 11.65 47.35 6.59
C ASN A 451 11.53 47.14 5.05
N PRO A 452 10.35 47.38 4.46
CA PRO A 452 10.08 47.12 3.03
C PRO A 452 10.88 48.00 2.05
N THR A 453 11.30 49.20 2.46
CA THR A 453 11.86 50.23 1.59
C THR A 453 13.34 50.06 1.23
N ALA A 454 14.09 49.22 1.95
CA ALA A 454 15.51 49.02 1.67
C ALA A 454 15.78 48.09 0.47
N PHE A 455 14.85 47.16 0.18
CA PHE A 455 14.97 46.21 -0.92
C PHE A 455 14.66 46.88 -2.27
N GLU A 456 13.62 47.72 -2.31
CA GLU A 456 13.20 48.45 -3.52
C GLU A 456 14.21 49.54 -3.92
N MET A 457 14.76 50.31 -2.96
CA MET A 457 15.78 51.33 -3.27
C MET A 457 17.12 50.74 -3.73
N PHE A 458 17.48 49.55 -3.25
CA PHE A 458 18.72 48.88 -3.65
C PHE A 458 18.62 48.29 -5.06
N TYR A 459 17.45 47.77 -5.45
CA TYR A 459 17.26 47.14 -6.75
C TYR A 459 17.18 48.16 -7.89
N ASP A 460 16.58 49.33 -7.64
CA ASP A 460 16.33 50.36 -8.66
C ASP A 460 17.59 51.18 -9.06
N GLU A 461 18.60 51.29 -8.19
CA GLU A 461 19.83 52.05 -8.49
C GLU A 461 20.99 51.15 -8.95
N TRP A 462 20.98 49.87 -8.55
CA TRP A 462 22.05 48.91 -8.80
C TRP A 462 21.94 48.20 -10.16
N LEU A 463 20.73 47.78 -10.55
CA LEU A 463 20.51 47.01 -11.77
C LEU A 463 20.84 47.77 -13.08
N PRO A 464 20.57 49.10 -13.19
CA PRO A 464 20.94 49.86 -14.39
C PRO A 464 22.46 50.01 -14.55
N ARG A 465 23.20 50.12 -13.44
CA ARG A 465 24.64 50.43 -13.42
C ARG A 465 25.52 49.22 -13.71
N GLU A 466 25.09 48.02 -13.29
CA GLU A 466 25.77 46.75 -13.58
C GLU A 466 25.53 46.27 -15.03
N LYS A 467 24.41 46.68 -15.65
CA LYS A 467 24.18 46.52 -17.10
C LYS A 467 25.07 47.44 -17.93
N GLU A 468 25.29 48.68 -17.49
CA GLU A 468 26.09 49.69 -18.20
C GLU A 468 27.61 49.40 -18.18
N LYS A 469 28.10 48.68 -17.17
CA LYS A 469 29.51 48.24 -17.07
C LYS A 469 29.79 46.85 -17.65
N GLY A 470 28.76 46.15 -18.13
CA GLY A 470 28.88 44.85 -18.81
C GLY A 470 29.14 43.64 -17.89
N ASN A 471 28.96 43.79 -16.58
CA ASN A 471 29.17 42.73 -15.59
C ASN A 471 28.00 41.72 -15.55
N ILE A 472 26.82 42.18 -15.95
CA ILE A 472 25.65 41.33 -16.23
C ILE A 472 25.51 41.31 -17.74
N LEU A 473 25.95 40.21 -18.37
CA LEU A 473 25.76 40.03 -19.80
C LEU A 473 24.27 39.88 -20.08
N ASP A 474 23.73 40.74 -20.93
CA ASP A 474 22.44 40.53 -21.55
C ASP A 474 22.59 39.35 -22.52
N LYS A 475 22.62 38.13 -21.98
CA LYS A 475 22.29 36.95 -22.77
C LYS A 475 20.81 37.09 -23.03
N GLY A 476 20.49 37.70 -24.16
CA GLY A 476 19.11 37.91 -24.57
C GLY A 476 18.28 36.66 -24.27
N GLY A 477 17.41 36.76 -23.25
CA GLY A 477 16.30 35.85 -23.04
C GLY A 477 16.32 34.82 -21.89
N GLU A 478 17.34 34.66 -21.02
CA GLU A 478 17.25 33.63 -19.94
C GLU A 478 17.74 34.11 -18.56
N GLU A 479 16.90 33.90 -17.53
CA GLU A 479 17.08 34.25 -16.10
C GLU A 479 18.34 33.63 -15.47
N VAL A 480 19.14 34.43 -14.76
CA VAL A 480 20.27 33.96 -13.94
C VAL A 480 19.85 33.88 -12.47
N ASP A 481 20.20 32.76 -11.82
CA ASP A 481 19.74 32.38 -10.48
C ASP A 481 20.35 33.26 -9.36
N LEU A 482 19.49 33.90 -8.57
CA LEU A 482 19.77 34.92 -7.52
C LEU A 482 20.61 34.45 -6.31
N ILE A 483 21.14 33.23 -6.31
CA ILE A 483 21.66 32.58 -5.10
C ILE A 483 23.14 32.95 -4.82
N GLU A 484 23.96 33.22 -5.84
CA GLU A 484 25.40 33.50 -5.65
C GLU A 484 25.71 34.85 -4.96
N TYR A 485 24.77 35.81 -4.97
CA TYR A 485 24.98 37.14 -4.37
C TYR A 485 24.82 37.18 -2.84
N THR A 486 24.36 36.09 -2.22
CA THR A 486 24.01 36.08 -0.78
C THR A 486 25.22 36.06 0.15
N ASP A 487 26.33 35.42 -0.23
CA ASP A 487 27.54 35.31 0.61
C ASP A 487 28.36 36.62 0.67
N GLU A 488 28.28 37.46 -0.36
CA GLU A 488 29.03 38.72 -0.43
C GLU A 488 28.33 39.84 0.36
N VAL A 489 27.00 39.90 0.29
CA VAL A 489 26.16 40.83 1.06
C VAL A 489 26.30 40.57 2.57
N VAL A 490 26.37 39.30 2.99
CA VAL A 490 26.55 38.93 4.40
C VAL A 490 27.92 39.38 4.94
N LYS A 491 28.98 39.38 4.12
CA LYS A 491 30.31 39.87 4.52
C LYS A 491 30.34 41.39 4.69
N TYR A 492 29.65 42.11 3.81
CA TYR A 492 29.54 43.56 3.87
C TYR A 492 28.78 44.03 5.13
N ILE A 493 27.65 43.40 5.45
CA ILE A 493 26.85 43.73 6.64
C ILE A 493 27.65 43.54 7.93
N LYS A 494 28.46 42.47 8.01
CA LYS A 494 29.31 42.19 9.19
C LYS A 494 30.42 43.21 9.39
N ALA A 495 31.03 43.71 8.31
CA ALA A 495 32.09 44.72 8.39
C ALA A 495 31.54 46.09 8.82
N ARG A 496 30.40 46.50 8.29
CA ARG A 496 29.71 47.74 8.66
C ARG A 496 29.31 47.78 10.14
N ASN A 497 28.73 46.69 10.65
CA ASN A 497 28.28 46.64 12.04
C ASN A 497 29.44 46.78 13.04
N ARG A 498 30.61 46.17 12.77
CA ARG A 498 31.81 46.32 13.60
C ARG A 498 32.37 47.74 13.59
N GLY A 499 32.35 48.41 12.43
CA GLY A 499 32.77 49.81 12.32
C GLY A 499 31.85 50.76 13.11
N ILE A 500 30.55 50.49 13.14
CA ILE A 500 29.57 51.26 13.92
C ILE A 500 29.79 51.04 15.43
N GLU A 501 29.96 49.79 15.88
CA GLU A 501 30.21 49.46 17.29
C GLU A 501 31.53 50.04 17.81
N ALA A 502 32.56 50.11 16.97
CA ALA A 502 33.83 50.73 17.30
C ALA A 502 33.83 52.26 17.16
N GLY A 503 32.72 52.88 16.73
CA GLY A 503 32.62 54.32 16.48
C GLY A 503 33.50 54.84 15.34
N THR A 504 33.94 53.95 14.45
CA THR A 504 34.90 54.23 13.36
C THR A 504 34.25 54.29 11.98
N TRP A 505 32.94 54.06 11.88
CA TRP A 505 32.21 54.12 10.61
C TRP A 505 31.60 55.50 10.36
N VAL A 506 31.96 56.11 9.23
CA VAL A 506 31.43 57.39 8.76
C VAL A 506 30.89 57.18 7.35
N ASP A 507 29.66 57.64 7.07
CA ASP A 507 29.09 57.48 5.73
C ASP A 507 29.68 58.48 4.71
N PRO A 508 29.85 58.07 3.43
CA PRO A 508 29.67 56.71 2.91
C PRO A 508 30.94 55.91 3.19
N GLY A 509 30.83 54.83 3.97
CA GLY A 509 31.98 54.10 4.51
C GLY A 509 32.95 53.50 3.48
N PRO A 510 33.99 52.78 3.95
CA PRO A 510 35.11 52.30 3.13
C PRO A 510 34.68 51.43 1.94
N ALA A 511 35.46 51.51 0.86
CA ALA A 511 35.23 50.79 -0.37
C ALA A 511 35.41 49.26 -0.21
N TRP A 512 34.84 48.47 -1.11
CA TRP A 512 34.93 46.99 -1.08
C TRP A 512 36.37 46.45 -1.02
N GLN A 513 37.33 47.16 -1.61
CA GLN A 513 38.76 46.79 -1.55
C GLN A 513 39.37 46.98 -0.15
N GLU A 514 38.84 47.92 0.65
CA GLU A 514 39.29 48.21 2.02
C GLU A 514 38.66 47.23 3.03
N VAL A 515 37.41 46.80 2.81
CA VAL A 515 36.75 45.71 3.55
C VAL A 515 37.54 44.39 3.43
N LYS A 516 38.20 44.17 2.28
CA LYS A 516 39.05 42.99 2.03
C LYS A 516 40.36 43.00 2.84
N LYS A 517 40.88 44.18 3.21
CA LYS A 517 42.12 44.36 3.99
C LYS A 517 41.91 44.19 5.50
N LEU A 518 40.74 44.54 6.02
CA LEU A 518 40.37 44.38 7.44
C LEU A 518 40.16 42.91 7.88
N GLY A 519 40.18 41.97 6.94
CA GLY A 519 40.13 40.52 7.18
C GLY A 519 41.50 39.84 7.27
N GLN A 520 42.61 40.59 7.34
CA GLN A 520 43.98 40.08 7.50
C GLN A 520 44.52 40.44 8.89
N GLU A 521 45.26 39.53 9.55
CA GLU A 521 45.88 39.77 10.87
C GLU A 521 47.03 40.82 10.77
N PRO A 522 47.30 41.59 11.85
CA PRO A 522 48.32 42.64 11.82
C PRO A 522 49.75 42.07 11.75
N GLU A 523 50.60 42.63 10.87
CA GLU A 523 52.05 42.40 10.88
C GLU A 523 52.73 43.17 12.04
N PRO A 524 53.85 42.64 12.60
CA PRO A 524 54.39 43.04 13.91
C PRO A 524 54.90 44.48 14.02
#